data_AF-A0AAD7YRX4-F1
#
_entry.id   AF-A0AAD7YRX4-F1
#
_cell.length_a   1.000
_cell.length_b   1.000
_cell.length_c   1.000
_cell.angle_alpha   90.00
_cell.angle_beta   90.00
_cell.angle_gamma   90.00
#
_symmetry.space_group_name_H-M   'P 1'
#
loop_
_entity.id
_entity.type
_entity.pdbx_description
1 polymer ?
#
loop_
_entity_poly.entity_id
_entity_poly.type
_entity_poly.pdbx_seq_one_letter_code
_entity_poly.pdbx_strand_id
1 'polypeptide(L)'
;MDVLVTLFYFLFSICVVYPPTEFVSAGFTIAQLFESFLGSENMNFIGYHMKRTTITALIHSSLPLGYVFCLLLAGDRNPWLPAAAAATAIIPLLMCYRLLCWWENGQARHPVVKSLLPYVTPGTDWRLVAANLNIEFRNVDKVAIQLNTTSRFVATETWLIKLTQYKLNVVKQGDCTLVATATDSHNLTPSGEDEVQYVNIEAIPTRDDVERFTFRISTTALRDLQPRLSQAVRVPDHISLLPTLIERFVTVFKQYVDQNPVYYVDQELELCIGCMQYPADVKLNKRCVAPPPHLEGGPPPCTQCNCRVLWCCSCMGRWWAARAQGPPAGWLAGRATCPVCRAAFCLLDVCPARAPGS
;
A
#
# COMPACT_ATOMS: atom_id res chain seq x y z
N MET A 1 14.84 -32.97 27.72
CA MET A 1 15.63 -32.50 26.56
C MET A 1 14.76 -32.47 25.32
N ASP A 2 14.04 -33.55 25.03
CA ASP A 2 13.26 -33.73 23.79
C ASP A 2 12.18 -32.66 23.56
N VAL A 3 11.46 -32.25 24.62
CA VAL A 3 10.46 -31.16 24.52
C VAL A 3 11.10 -29.83 24.14
N LEU A 4 12.26 -29.50 24.70
CA LEU A 4 12.94 -28.24 24.43
C LEU A 4 13.53 -28.20 23.01
N VAL A 5 14.13 -29.31 22.56
CA VAL A 5 14.60 -29.48 21.17
C VAL A 5 13.43 -29.36 20.19
N THR A 6 12.30 -29.98 20.52
CA THR A 6 11.10 -29.94 19.68
C THR A 6 10.51 -28.54 19.58
N LEU A 7 10.36 -27.84 20.72
CA LEU A 7 9.88 -26.46 20.74
C LEU A 7 10.82 -25.53 19.96
N PHE A 8 12.13 -25.67 20.16
CA PHE A 8 13.12 -24.88 19.42
C PHE A 8 13.03 -25.12 17.91
N TYR A 9 12.99 -26.38 17.47
CA TYR A 9 12.90 -26.71 16.05
C TYR A 9 11.59 -26.22 15.42
N PHE A 10 10.48 -26.31 16.16
CA PHE A 10 9.19 -25.80 15.71
C PHE A 10 9.21 -24.29 15.52
N LEU A 11 9.72 -23.54 16.51
CA LEU A 11 9.90 -22.09 16.40
C LEU A 11 10.84 -21.72 15.24
N PHE A 12 11.96 -22.43 15.10
CA PHE A 12 12.87 -22.25 13.97
C PHE A 12 12.17 -22.48 12.63
N SER A 13 11.36 -23.53 12.51
CA SER A 13 10.61 -23.84 11.29
C SER A 13 9.60 -22.74 10.96
N ILE A 14 8.90 -22.20 11.96
CA ILE A 14 8.02 -21.04 11.76
C ILE A 14 8.82 -19.84 11.25
N CYS A 15 9.98 -19.54 11.84
CA CYS A 15 10.84 -18.44 11.38
C CYS A 15 11.41 -18.65 9.98
N VAL A 16 11.63 -19.89 9.53
CA VAL A 16 12.05 -20.16 8.15
C VAL A 16 10.90 -19.92 7.17
N VAL A 17 9.68 -20.38 7.50
CA VAL A 17 8.50 -20.27 6.62
C VAL A 17 7.91 -18.85 6.62
N TYR A 18 7.91 -18.19 7.77
CA TYR A 18 7.41 -16.84 8.01
C TYR A 18 8.50 -16.02 8.73
N PRO A 19 9.53 -15.57 8.00
CA PRO A 19 10.65 -14.85 8.59
C PRO A 19 10.16 -13.56 9.25
N PRO A 20 10.40 -13.39 10.57
CA PRO A 20 10.08 -12.15 11.25
C PRO A 20 11.05 -11.03 10.80
N THR A 21 10.74 -9.79 11.15
CA THR A 21 11.50 -8.60 10.75
C THR A 21 12.99 -8.69 11.10
N GLU A 22 13.30 -9.30 12.24
CA GLU A 22 14.66 -9.49 12.74
C GLU A 22 15.44 -10.42 11.80
N PHE A 23 14.82 -11.52 11.36
CA PHE A 23 15.43 -12.47 10.42
C PHE A 23 15.66 -11.83 9.05
N VAL A 24 14.69 -11.05 8.57
CA VAL A 24 14.82 -10.29 7.31
C VAL A 24 15.96 -9.27 7.42
N SER A 25 16.06 -8.56 8.54
CA SER A 25 17.13 -7.58 8.78
C SER A 25 18.51 -8.21 8.94
N ALA A 26 18.59 -9.41 9.52
CA ALA A 26 19.83 -10.17 9.71
C ALA A 26 20.32 -10.89 8.45
N GLY A 27 19.58 -10.81 7.33
CA GLY A 27 19.94 -11.51 6.11
C GLY A 27 19.51 -12.98 6.06
N PHE A 28 18.76 -13.46 7.06
CA PHE A 28 18.35 -14.86 7.18
C PHE A 28 17.04 -15.13 6.44
N THR A 29 17.05 -14.88 5.13
CA THR A 29 15.94 -15.26 4.24
C THR A 29 16.46 -16.19 3.16
N ILE A 30 15.59 -17.08 2.64
CA ILE A 30 15.95 -17.98 1.54
C ILE A 30 16.45 -17.19 0.31
N ALA A 31 15.91 -15.99 0.08
CA ALA A 31 16.34 -15.13 -1.01
C ALA A 31 17.79 -14.63 -0.84
N GLN A 32 18.19 -14.25 0.38
CA GLN A 32 19.53 -13.75 0.67
C GLN A 32 20.56 -14.88 0.79
N LEU A 33 20.19 -16.00 1.43
CA LEU A 33 21.07 -17.17 1.55
C LEU A 33 21.48 -17.76 0.18
N PHE A 34 20.61 -17.63 -0.83
CA PHE A 34 20.85 -18.14 -2.18
C PHE A 34 21.01 -17.01 -3.21
N GLU A 35 21.42 -15.81 -2.79
CA GLU A 35 21.51 -14.63 -3.66
C GLU A 35 22.39 -14.87 -4.89
N SER A 36 23.55 -15.52 -4.71
CA SER A 36 24.48 -15.85 -5.79
C SER A 36 23.87 -16.75 -6.87
N PHE A 37 22.99 -17.68 -6.48
CA PHE A 37 22.33 -18.60 -7.39
C PHE A 37 21.07 -17.99 -8.04
N LEU A 38 20.31 -17.22 -7.27
CA LEU A 38 19.10 -16.54 -7.73
C LEU A 38 19.43 -15.45 -8.77
N GLY A 39 20.53 -14.73 -8.55
CA GLY A 39 20.91 -13.58 -9.36
C GLY A 39 20.06 -12.35 -9.05
N SER A 40 20.01 -11.39 -9.99
CA SER A 40 19.30 -10.12 -9.80
C SER A 40 17.81 -10.19 -10.16
N GLU A 41 16.94 -9.86 -9.20
CA GLU A 41 15.49 -9.69 -9.40
C GLU A 41 15.19 -8.64 -10.49
N ASN A 42 15.93 -7.53 -10.52
CA ASN A 42 15.73 -6.47 -11.52
C ASN A 42 16.14 -6.91 -12.94
N MET A 43 17.18 -7.74 -13.09
CA MET A 43 17.66 -8.16 -14.41
C MET A 43 16.77 -9.24 -15.03
N ASN A 44 16.38 -10.25 -14.26
CA ASN A 44 15.53 -11.34 -14.76
C ASN A 44 14.47 -11.69 -13.73
N PHE A 45 13.44 -10.87 -13.64
CA PHE A 45 12.36 -10.98 -12.66
C PHE A 45 11.68 -12.36 -12.69
N ILE A 46 11.24 -12.81 -13.86
CA ILE A 46 10.56 -14.11 -14.00
C ILE A 46 11.50 -15.27 -13.65
N GLY A 47 12.72 -15.28 -14.19
CA GLY A 47 13.70 -16.33 -13.91
C GLY A 47 14.11 -16.38 -12.44
N TYR A 48 14.29 -15.21 -11.81
CA TYR A 48 14.57 -15.06 -10.38
C TYR A 48 13.46 -15.71 -9.54
N HIS A 49 12.19 -15.40 -9.83
CA HIS A 49 11.07 -15.96 -9.08
C HIS A 49 10.81 -17.44 -9.37
N MET A 50 11.14 -17.95 -10.55
CA MET A 50 11.11 -19.38 -10.83
C MET A 50 12.11 -20.14 -9.94
N LYS A 51 13.37 -19.67 -9.90
CA LYS A 51 14.40 -20.25 -9.03
C LYS A 51 14.04 -20.12 -7.55
N ARG A 52 13.57 -18.95 -7.11
CA ARG A 52 13.17 -18.70 -5.72
C ARG A 52 12.06 -19.63 -5.28
N THR A 53 11.00 -19.77 -6.09
CA THR A 53 9.86 -20.67 -5.80
C THR A 53 10.33 -22.11 -5.66
N THR A 54 11.20 -22.56 -6.56
CA THR A 54 11.76 -23.92 -6.56
C THR A 54 12.57 -24.21 -5.29
N ILE A 55 13.51 -23.32 -4.93
CA ILE A 55 14.34 -23.48 -3.72
C ILE A 55 13.49 -23.41 -2.46
N THR A 56 12.57 -22.44 -2.39
CA THR A 56 11.70 -22.24 -1.21
C THR A 56 10.83 -23.47 -0.97
N ALA A 57 10.19 -24.00 -2.02
CA ALA A 57 9.37 -25.19 -1.92
C ALA A 57 10.18 -26.42 -1.47
N LEU A 58 11.41 -26.58 -1.99
CA LEU A 58 12.29 -27.69 -1.58
C LEU A 58 12.70 -27.58 -0.10
N ILE A 59 13.14 -26.40 0.35
CA ILE A 59 13.55 -26.17 1.75
C ILE A 59 12.38 -26.38 2.69
N HIS A 60 11.21 -25.81 2.39
CA HIS A 60 10.05 -25.97 3.26
C HIS A 60 9.54 -27.42 3.30
N SER A 61 9.64 -28.14 2.18
CA SER A 61 9.29 -29.57 2.11
C SER A 61 10.25 -30.47 2.92
N SER A 62 11.48 -30.03 3.16
CA SER A 62 12.48 -30.80 3.92
C SER A 62 12.48 -30.52 5.42
N LEU A 63 11.75 -29.51 5.91
CA LEU A 63 11.65 -29.19 7.35
C LEU A 63 11.18 -30.39 8.21
N PRO A 64 10.15 -31.17 7.82
CA PRO A 64 9.73 -32.32 8.63
C PRO A 64 10.82 -33.41 8.73
N LEU A 65 11.56 -33.64 7.65
CA LEU A 65 12.68 -34.58 7.65
C LEU A 65 13.85 -34.04 8.48
N GLY A 66 14.11 -32.73 8.40
CA GLY A 66 15.11 -32.05 9.20
C GLY A 66 14.83 -32.16 10.70
N TYR A 67 13.57 -32.17 11.13
CA TYR A 67 13.19 -32.41 12.52
C TYR A 67 13.61 -33.80 13.00
N VAL A 68 13.28 -34.85 12.22
CA VAL A 68 13.66 -36.23 12.54
C VAL A 68 15.18 -36.37 12.63
N PHE A 69 15.92 -35.75 11.71
CA PHE A 69 17.37 -35.72 11.74
C PHE A 69 17.92 -34.99 12.97
N CYS A 70 17.28 -33.88 13.38
CA CYS A 70 17.63 -33.14 14.59
C CYS A 70 17.46 -33.99 15.85
N LEU A 71 16.37 -34.75 15.97
CA LEU A 71 16.15 -35.69 17.08
C LEU A 71 17.20 -36.81 17.12
N LEU A 72 17.53 -37.37 15.94
CA LEU A 72 18.60 -38.38 15.83
C LEU A 72 19.95 -37.83 16.30
N LEU A 73 20.30 -36.61 15.88
CA LEU A 73 21.55 -35.94 16.32
C LEU A 73 21.54 -35.58 17.80
N ALA A 74 20.37 -35.26 18.37
CA ALA A 74 20.21 -35.01 19.80
C ALA A 74 20.33 -36.28 20.66
N GLY A 75 20.44 -37.46 20.03
CA GLY A 75 20.67 -38.74 20.70
C GLY A 75 19.41 -39.55 20.99
N ASP A 76 18.25 -39.14 20.45
CA ASP A 76 17.02 -39.92 20.58
C ASP A 76 17.14 -41.24 19.79
N ARG A 77 16.80 -42.36 20.45
CA ARG A 77 16.87 -43.72 19.89
C ARG A 77 15.52 -44.43 19.91
N ASN A 78 14.44 -43.66 19.97
CA ASN A 78 13.10 -44.19 19.94
C ASN A 78 12.85 -45.14 18.74
N PRO A 79 12.24 -46.32 18.95
CA PRO A 79 12.02 -47.31 17.88
C PRO A 79 11.15 -46.82 16.70
N TRP A 80 10.33 -45.79 16.90
CA TRP A 80 9.47 -45.21 15.87
C TRP A 80 10.22 -44.25 14.92
N LEU A 81 11.44 -43.84 15.28
CA LEU A 81 12.19 -42.80 14.57
C LEU A 81 12.60 -43.19 13.13
N PRO A 82 13.00 -44.45 12.83
CA PRO A 82 13.23 -44.88 11.45
C PRO A 82 11.96 -44.85 10.59
N ALA A 83 10.81 -45.24 11.15
CA ALA A 83 9.53 -45.18 10.46
C ALA A 83 9.12 -43.71 10.19
N ALA A 84 9.33 -42.82 11.16
CA ALA A 84 9.11 -41.38 10.98
C ALA A 84 10.06 -40.75 9.95
N ALA A 85 11.33 -41.17 9.90
CA ALA A 85 12.29 -40.74 8.88
C ALA A 85 11.82 -41.14 7.47
N ALA A 86 11.41 -42.40 7.29
CA ALA A 86 10.88 -42.87 6.02
C ALA A 86 9.60 -42.10 5.61
N ALA A 87 8.67 -41.90 6.55
CA ALA A 87 7.42 -41.18 6.30
C ALA A 87 7.67 -39.71 5.92
N THR A 88 8.52 -39.01 6.65
CA THR A 88 8.84 -37.60 6.39
C THR A 88 9.70 -37.41 5.14
N ALA A 89 10.55 -38.38 4.77
CA ALA A 89 11.33 -38.35 3.54
C ALA A 89 10.47 -38.41 2.27
N ILE A 90 9.24 -38.96 2.34
CA ILE A 90 8.30 -38.96 1.21
C ILE A 90 7.98 -37.53 0.76
N ILE A 91 7.87 -36.56 1.69
CA ILE A 91 7.50 -35.18 1.38
C ILE A 91 8.51 -34.50 0.42
N PRO A 92 9.82 -34.41 0.74
CA PRO A 92 10.80 -33.83 -0.18
C PRO A 92 11.01 -34.68 -1.43
N LEU A 93 10.83 -36.01 -1.38
CA LEU A 93 10.88 -36.85 -2.59
C LEU A 93 9.75 -36.52 -3.57
N LEU A 94 8.52 -36.35 -3.08
CA LEU A 94 7.39 -35.88 -3.88
C LEU A 94 7.63 -34.47 -4.41
N MET A 95 8.27 -33.60 -3.62
CA MET A 95 8.63 -32.26 -4.08
C MET A 95 9.68 -32.31 -5.19
N CYS A 96 10.73 -33.13 -5.07
CA CYS A 96 11.71 -33.36 -6.13
C CYS A 96 11.04 -33.89 -7.41
N TYR A 97 10.09 -34.82 -7.29
CA TYR A 97 9.30 -35.28 -8.43
C TYR A 97 8.50 -34.13 -9.08
N ARG A 98 7.87 -33.26 -8.27
CA ARG A 98 7.19 -32.05 -8.78
C ARG A 98 8.15 -31.11 -9.51
N LEU A 99 9.37 -30.92 -9.00
CA LEU A 99 10.39 -30.09 -9.64
C LEU A 99 10.82 -30.67 -10.99
N LEU A 100 10.98 -31.99 -11.10
CA LEU A 100 11.25 -32.65 -12.38
C LEU A 100 10.10 -32.40 -13.37
N CYS A 101 8.85 -32.59 -12.93
CA CYS A 101 7.67 -32.28 -13.74
C CYS A 101 7.56 -30.78 -14.11
N TRP A 102 8.13 -29.88 -13.31
CA TRP A 102 8.22 -28.46 -13.65
C TRP A 102 9.33 -28.15 -14.64
N TRP A 103 10.35 -28.99 -14.74
CA TRP A 103 11.43 -28.82 -15.71
C TRP A 103 11.08 -29.47 -17.06
N GLU A 104 10.29 -30.53 -17.04
CA GLU A 104 9.68 -31.14 -18.22
C GLU A 104 8.74 -30.17 -18.97
N ASN A 105 8.50 -30.46 -20.25
CA ASN A 105 7.60 -29.69 -21.13
C ASN A 105 7.90 -28.19 -21.17
N GLY A 106 9.18 -27.81 -21.25
CA GLY A 106 9.59 -26.42 -21.42
C GLY A 106 9.16 -25.49 -20.29
N GLN A 107 9.02 -26.03 -19.07
CA GLN A 107 8.64 -25.30 -17.85
C GLN A 107 7.21 -24.79 -17.77
N ALA A 108 6.33 -25.20 -18.69
CA ALA A 108 4.93 -24.75 -18.73
C ALA A 108 4.14 -25.08 -17.45
N ARG A 109 4.55 -26.13 -16.71
CA ARG A 109 3.88 -26.55 -15.47
C ARG A 109 4.31 -25.75 -14.24
N HIS A 110 5.36 -24.95 -14.34
CA HIS A 110 5.88 -24.16 -13.21
C HIS A 110 4.84 -23.10 -12.78
N PRO A 111 4.57 -22.90 -11.47
CA PRO A 111 3.54 -21.95 -10.99
C PRO A 111 3.67 -20.53 -11.55
N VAL A 112 4.90 -20.03 -11.64
CA VAL A 112 5.23 -18.71 -12.23
C VAL A 112 4.95 -18.65 -13.73
N VAL A 113 5.20 -19.74 -14.47
CA VAL A 113 4.96 -19.77 -15.92
C VAL A 113 3.47 -19.89 -16.20
N LYS A 114 2.75 -20.70 -15.41
CA LYS A 114 1.29 -20.85 -15.51
C LYS A 114 0.54 -19.52 -15.48
N SER A 115 0.98 -18.55 -14.66
CA SER A 115 0.35 -17.23 -14.62
C SER A 115 0.58 -16.39 -15.88
N LEU A 116 1.61 -16.71 -16.68
CA LEU A 116 1.92 -16.03 -17.94
C LEU A 116 1.22 -16.65 -19.15
N LEU A 117 0.86 -17.94 -19.08
CA LEU A 117 0.25 -18.69 -20.20
C LEU A 117 -0.99 -18.01 -20.83
N PRO A 118 -1.92 -17.40 -20.06
CA PRO A 118 -3.07 -16.67 -20.62
C PRO A 118 -2.71 -15.53 -21.58
N TYR A 119 -1.49 -15.00 -21.48
CA TYR A 119 -1.02 -13.85 -22.24
C TYR A 119 -0.17 -14.22 -23.46
N VAL A 120 0.04 -15.51 -23.69
CA VAL A 120 0.82 -16.01 -24.83
C VAL A 120 -0.01 -15.91 -26.10
N THR A 121 0.53 -15.28 -27.14
CA THR A 121 -0.14 -15.22 -28.44
C THR A 121 0.01 -16.57 -29.17
N PRO A 122 -1.02 -17.00 -29.94
CA PRO A 122 -0.95 -18.26 -30.67
C PRO A 122 0.31 -18.33 -31.55
N GLY A 123 1.08 -19.41 -31.41
CA GLY A 123 2.33 -19.62 -32.15
C GLY A 123 3.60 -19.03 -31.51
N THR A 124 3.51 -18.42 -30.33
CA THR A 124 4.68 -17.91 -29.59
C THR A 124 4.93 -18.67 -28.28
N ASP A 125 6.14 -18.53 -27.72
CA ASP A 125 6.53 -19.13 -26.45
C ASP A 125 6.31 -18.16 -25.28
N TRP A 126 6.01 -18.67 -24.08
CA TRP A 126 5.80 -17.87 -22.86
C TRP A 126 7.01 -17.03 -22.50
N ARG A 127 8.20 -17.44 -22.95
CA ARG A 127 9.46 -16.73 -22.76
C ARG A 127 9.44 -15.32 -23.36
N LEU A 128 8.67 -15.09 -24.43
CA LEU A 128 8.52 -13.76 -25.02
C LEU A 128 7.75 -12.83 -24.07
N VAL A 129 6.65 -13.31 -23.48
CA VAL A 129 5.88 -12.57 -22.47
C VAL A 129 6.76 -12.29 -21.25
N ALA A 130 7.53 -13.29 -20.81
CA ALA A 130 8.47 -13.13 -19.70
C ALA A 130 9.57 -12.09 -19.99
N ALA A 131 10.11 -12.06 -21.21
CA ALA A 131 11.11 -11.07 -21.62
C ALA A 131 10.53 -9.64 -21.62
N ASN A 132 9.32 -9.46 -22.16
CA ASN A 132 8.64 -8.16 -22.16
C ASN A 132 8.35 -7.69 -20.73
N LEU A 133 7.83 -8.57 -19.87
CA LEU A 133 7.59 -8.26 -18.47
C LEU A 133 8.90 -7.93 -17.73
N ASN A 134 9.99 -8.65 -18.00
CA ASN A 134 11.31 -8.35 -17.43
C ASN A 134 11.81 -6.95 -17.83
N ILE A 135 11.59 -6.53 -19.08
CA ILE A 135 11.95 -5.18 -19.55
C ILE A 135 11.12 -4.13 -18.82
N GLU A 136 9.81 -4.33 -18.75
CA GLU A 136 8.91 -3.39 -18.07
C GLU A 136 9.18 -3.31 -16.56
N PHE A 137 9.48 -4.44 -15.92
CA PHE A 137 9.85 -4.51 -14.51
C PHE A 137 11.15 -3.73 -14.22
N ARG A 138 11.99 -3.44 -15.20
CA ARG A 138 13.19 -2.61 -14.97
C ARG A 138 12.87 -1.11 -14.88
N ASN A 139 11.68 -0.68 -15.29
CA ASN A 139 11.29 0.71 -15.25
C ASN A 139 11.33 1.26 -13.80
N VAL A 140 11.69 2.53 -13.65
CA VAL A 140 11.82 3.23 -12.36
C VAL A 140 10.45 3.59 -11.79
N ASP A 141 9.45 3.76 -12.65
CA ASP A 141 8.10 4.18 -12.24
C ASP A 141 7.27 3.08 -11.56
N LYS A 142 7.78 1.85 -11.51
CA LYS A 142 7.15 0.73 -10.81
C LYS A 142 7.01 1.03 -9.31
N VAL A 143 5.90 0.61 -8.73
CA VAL A 143 5.69 0.68 -7.29
C VAL A 143 5.60 -0.71 -6.70
N ALA A 144 6.42 -0.94 -5.69
CA ALA A 144 6.45 -2.17 -4.92
C ALA A 144 5.97 -1.89 -3.49
N ILE A 145 4.89 -2.55 -3.09
CA ILE A 145 4.30 -2.44 -1.76
C ILE A 145 4.48 -3.80 -1.08
N GLN A 146 5.11 -3.81 0.08
CA GLN A 146 5.21 -5.02 0.90
C GLN A 146 3.86 -5.28 1.57
N LEU A 147 3.25 -6.44 1.33
CA LEU A 147 1.94 -6.79 1.87
C LEU A 147 2.05 -7.47 3.24
N ASN A 148 2.99 -8.40 3.36
CA ASN A 148 3.37 -9.07 4.61
C ASN A 148 4.83 -9.56 4.46
N THR A 149 5.37 -10.30 5.42
CA THR A 149 6.77 -10.78 5.38
C THR A 149 7.11 -11.63 4.15
N THR A 150 6.10 -12.20 3.48
CA THR A 150 6.30 -13.24 2.46
C THR A 150 5.59 -12.97 1.14
N SER A 151 4.90 -11.84 1.04
CA SER A 151 4.20 -11.41 -0.16
C SER A 151 4.37 -9.92 -0.41
N ARG A 152 4.45 -9.60 -1.69
CA ARG A 152 4.71 -8.26 -2.21
C ARG A 152 3.78 -8.00 -3.38
N PHE A 153 3.23 -6.81 -3.43
CA PHE A 153 2.48 -6.33 -4.58
C PHE A 153 3.36 -5.39 -5.40
N VAL A 154 3.36 -5.55 -6.72
CA VAL A 154 4.08 -4.67 -7.63
C VAL A 154 3.12 -4.21 -8.72
N ALA A 155 3.02 -2.90 -8.91
CA ALA A 155 2.36 -2.29 -10.05
C ALA A 155 3.43 -1.70 -10.97
N THR A 156 3.43 -2.14 -12.23
CA THR A 156 4.21 -1.53 -13.31
C THR A 156 3.31 -0.58 -14.11
N GLU A 157 3.67 -0.24 -15.35
CA GLU A 157 2.80 0.58 -16.20
C GLU A 157 1.60 -0.21 -16.74
N THR A 158 1.80 -1.49 -17.08
CA THR A 158 0.79 -2.35 -17.70
C THR A 158 0.41 -3.56 -16.87
N TRP A 159 1.21 -3.95 -15.87
CA TRP A 159 0.95 -5.14 -15.04
C TRP A 159 0.66 -4.80 -13.59
N LEU A 160 -0.20 -5.60 -12.99
CA LEU A 160 -0.35 -5.77 -11.55
C LEU A 160 0.13 -7.17 -11.19
N ILE A 161 1.03 -7.23 -10.22
CA ILE A 161 1.75 -8.45 -9.88
C ILE A 161 1.64 -8.68 -8.39
N LYS A 162 1.05 -9.81 -7.98
CA LYS A 162 1.10 -10.28 -6.60
C LYS A 162 2.10 -11.42 -6.50
N LEU A 163 3.17 -11.17 -5.76
CA LEU A 163 4.20 -12.14 -5.42
C LEU A 163 3.84 -12.80 -4.09
N THR A 164 3.88 -14.13 -4.06
CA THR A 164 3.82 -14.92 -2.83
C THR A 164 5.04 -15.84 -2.73
N GLN A 165 5.15 -16.63 -1.67
CA GLN A 165 6.24 -17.59 -1.48
C GLN A 165 6.31 -18.63 -2.60
N TYR A 166 5.14 -19.12 -3.05
CA TYR A 166 5.06 -20.30 -3.91
C TYR A 166 4.42 -20.02 -5.28
N LYS A 167 3.90 -18.81 -5.50
CA LYS A 167 3.15 -18.45 -6.70
C LYS A 167 3.34 -16.99 -7.08
N LEU A 168 3.29 -16.75 -8.37
CA LEU A 168 3.14 -15.43 -8.98
C LEU A 168 1.71 -15.33 -9.53
N ASN A 169 1.01 -14.25 -9.19
CA ASN A 169 -0.22 -13.87 -9.87
C ASN A 169 0.07 -12.58 -10.65
N VAL A 170 -0.28 -12.57 -11.93
CA VAL A 170 -0.14 -11.38 -12.80
C VAL A 170 -1.47 -11.09 -13.47
N VAL A 171 -1.78 -9.82 -13.62
CA VAL A 171 -2.89 -9.36 -14.44
C VAL A 171 -2.50 -8.07 -15.15
N LYS A 172 -2.96 -7.87 -16.39
CA LYS A 172 -2.80 -6.57 -17.07
C LYS A 172 -3.74 -5.54 -16.47
N GLN A 173 -3.25 -4.32 -16.25
CA GLN A 173 -4.02 -3.20 -15.72
C GLN A 173 -5.19 -2.81 -16.61
N GLY A 174 -5.02 -2.84 -17.94
CA GLY A 174 -6.10 -2.56 -18.88
C GLY A 174 -7.22 -3.62 -18.90
N ASP A 175 -6.92 -4.84 -18.44
CA ASP A 175 -7.84 -5.98 -18.44
C ASP A 175 -8.30 -6.35 -17.02
N CYS A 176 -8.25 -5.40 -16.08
CA CYS A 176 -8.52 -5.64 -14.67
C CYS A 176 -9.32 -4.50 -14.06
N THR A 177 -10.27 -4.85 -13.20
CA THR A 177 -10.94 -3.89 -12.32
C THR A 177 -10.50 -4.13 -10.88
N LEU A 178 -10.14 -3.05 -10.19
CA LEU A 178 -9.75 -3.08 -8.79
C LEU A 178 -10.94 -2.62 -7.94
N VAL A 179 -11.37 -3.46 -7.01
CA VAL A 179 -12.53 -3.19 -6.14
C VAL A 179 -12.14 -3.38 -4.68
N ALA A 180 -12.41 -2.38 -3.84
CA ALA A 180 -12.31 -2.53 -2.40
C ALA A 180 -13.44 -3.42 -1.88
N THR A 181 -13.10 -4.43 -1.08
CA THR A 181 -14.06 -5.44 -0.59
C THR A 181 -14.33 -5.34 0.91
N ALA A 182 -13.33 -4.94 1.70
CA ALA A 182 -13.47 -4.78 3.15
C ALA A 182 -12.43 -3.80 3.70
N THR A 183 -12.71 -3.23 4.88
CA THR A 183 -11.79 -2.39 5.64
C THR A 183 -11.67 -2.87 7.07
N ASP A 184 -10.45 -2.78 7.61
CA ASP A 184 -10.12 -3.14 8.98
C ASP A 184 -9.31 -2.01 9.62
N SER A 185 -9.71 -1.50 10.78
CA SER A 185 -8.94 -0.52 11.54
C SER A 185 -8.22 -1.17 12.73
N HIS A 186 -7.01 -0.70 13.01
CA HIS A 186 -6.19 -1.11 14.15
C HIS A 186 -5.68 0.12 14.90
N ASN A 187 -5.90 0.15 16.22
CA ASN A 187 -5.50 1.25 17.11
C ASN A 187 -4.13 1.04 17.77
N LEU A 188 -3.50 -0.12 17.53
CA LEU A 188 -2.21 -0.49 18.11
C LEU A 188 -1.25 -0.80 16.98
N THR A 189 -0.48 0.20 16.55
CA THR A 189 0.57 0.01 15.56
C THR A 189 1.96 0.15 16.20
N PRO A 190 2.95 -0.68 15.80
CA PRO A 190 4.33 -0.53 16.26
C PRO A 190 4.95 0.82 15.90
N SER A 191 4.38 1.53 14.91
CA SER A 191 4.81 2.84 14.43
C SER A 191 4.31 4.03 15.27
N GLY A 192 3.44 3.80 16.26
CA GLY A 192 2.93 4.85 17.14
C GLY A 192 1.90 5.78 16.48
N GLU A 193 1.27 5.38 15.37
CA GLU A 193 0.12 6.09 14.78
C GLU A 193 -1.17 5.70 15.53
N ASP A 194 -2.00 6.69 15.87
CA ASP A 194 -3.23 6.54 16.69
C ASP A 194 -4.23 5.52 16.10
N GLU A 195 -4.38 5.48 14.77
CA GLU A 195 -5.27 4.56 14.06
C GLU A 195 -4.79 4.30 12.63
N VAL A 196 -4.54 3.04 12.28
CA VAL A 196 -4.20 2.62 10.91
C VAL A 196 -5.32 1.77 10.34
N GLN A 197 -5.84 2.17 9.19
CA GLN A 197 -6.84 1.40 8.45
C GLN A 197 -6.19 0.67 7.28
N TYR A 198 -6.54 -0.61 7.13
CA TYR A 198 -6.21 -1.44 5.99
C TYR A 198 -7.45 -1.69 5.13
N VAL A 199 -7.23 -1.78 3.83
CA VAL A 199 -8.26 -2.07 2.82
C VAL A 199 -7.89 -3.36 2.11
N ASN A 200 -8.85 -4.26 2.00
CA ASN A 200 -8.77 -5.43 1.14
C ASN A 200 -9.24 -5.03 -0.26
N ILE A 201 -8.40 -5.28 -1.25
CA ILE A 201 -8.65 -4.96 -2.66
C ILE A 201 -8.62 -6.27 -3.44
N GLU A 202 -9.63 -6.48 -4.26
CA GLU A 202 -9.71 -7.58 -5.21
C GLU A 202 -9.36 -7.08 -6.61
N ALA A 203 -8.39 -7.73 -7.25
CA ALA A 203 -8.09 -7.58 -8.66
C ALA A 203 -8.93 -8.60 -9.45
N ILE A 204 -9.93 -8.09 -10.16
CA ILE A 204 -10.89 -8.88 -10.93
C ILE A 204 -10.54 -8.71 -12.43
N PRO A 205 -9.92 -9.73 -13.06
CA PRO A 205 -9.66 -9.72 -14.49
C PRO A 205 -10.96 -9.74 -15.30
N THR A 206 -10.94 -9.12 -16.48
CA THR A 206 -12.05 -9.16 -17.43
C THR A 206 -12.17 -10.54 -18.11
N ARG A 207 -11.07 -11.32 -18.11
CA ARG A 207 -11.01 -12.64 -18.74
C ARG A 207 -11.10 -13.76 -17.69
N ASP A 208 -11.87 -14.80 -17.98
CA ASP A 208 -12.08 -15.94 -17.07
C ASP A 208 -10.88 -16.91 -17.00
N ASP A 209 -9.94 -16.83 -17.94
CA ASP A 209 -8.74 -17.67 -17.97
C ASP A 209 -7.60 -17.14 -17.07
N VAL A 210 -7.79 -15.96 -16.48
CA VAL A 210 -6.86 -15.34 -15.53
C VAL A 210 -7.43 -15.42 -14.12
N GLU A 211 -6.61 -15.87 -13.18
CA GLU A 211 -7.03 -16.01 -11.79
C GLU A 211 -7.05 -14.66 -11.07
N ARG A 212 -8.21 -14.30 -10.53
CA ARG A 212 -8.39 -13.18 -9.60
C ARG A 212 -7.53 -13.33 -8.35
N PHE A 213 -7.10 -12.22 -7.77
CA PHE A 213 -6.38 -12.25 -6.49
C PHE A 213 -6.72 -11.05 -5.62
N THR A 214 -6.67 -11.27 -4.31
CA THR A 214 -6.88 -10.22 -3.31
C THR A 214 -5.57 -9.80 -2.67
N PHE A 215 -5.45 -8.55 -2.25
CA PHE A 215 -4.33 -8.07 -1.46
C PHE A 215 -4.80 -7.00 -0.48
N ARG A 216 -4.08 -6.88 0.63
CA ARG A 216 -4.40 -5.96 1.72
C ARG A 216 -3.31 -4.92 1.84
N ILE A 217 -3.67 -3.64 1.80
CA ILE A 217 -2.75 -2.51 1.96
C ILE A 217 -3.33 -1.46 2.90
N SER A 218 -2.49 -0.61 3.49
CA SER A 218 -2.96 0.52 4.27
C SER A 218 -3.64 1.56 3.38
N THR A 219 -4.51 2.38 3.97
CA THR A 219 -5.11 3.53 3.27
C THR A 219 -4.08 4.54 2.79
N THR A 220 -2.96 4.68 3.51
CA THR A 220 -1.82 5.51 3.08
C THR A 220 -1.19 4.96 1.81
N ALA A 221 -0.84 3.67 1.78
CA ALA A 221 -0.26 3.02 0.61
C ALA A 221 -1.23 3.00 -0.59
N LEU A 222 -2.55 2.88 -0.34
CA LEU A 222 -3.56 2.99 -1.39
C LEU A 222 -3.54 4.38 -2.04
N ARG A 223 -3.45 5.46 -1.26
CA ARG A 223 -3.39 6.83 -1.78
C ARG A 223 -2.12 7.11 -2.59
N ASP A 224 -1.00 6.48 -2.24
CA ASP A 224 0.25 6.57 -3.00
C ASP A 224 0.22 5.71 -4.29
N LEU A 225 -0.50 4.60 -4.26
CA LEU A 225 -0.67 3.69 -5.40
C LEU A 225 -1.63 4.27 -6.45
N GLN A 226 -2.71 4.92 -6.00
CA GLN A 226 -3.83 5.35 -6.86
C GLN A 226 -3.42 6.20 -8.08
N PRO A 227 -2.50 7.18 -7.98
CA PRO A 227 -2.07 7.99 -9.13
C PRO A 227 -1.29 7.20 -10.18
N ARG A 228 -0.79 6.01 -9.84
CA ARG A 228 0.05 5.18 -10.71
C ARG A 228 -0.72 4.05 -11.38
N LEU A 229 -1.96 3.82 -10.97
CA LEU A 229 -2.84 2.86 -11.60
C LEU A 229 -3.48 3.50 -12.82
N SER A 230 -3.64 2.74 -13.91
CA SER A 230 -4.40 3.19 -15.08
C SER A 230 -5.87 3.49 -14.75
N GLN A 231 -6.43 2.77 -13.78
CA GLN A 231 -7.79 2.94 -13.27
C GLN A 231 -7.79 3.03 -11.75
N ALA A 232 -8.49 4.03 -11.22
CA ALA A 232 -8.74 4.18 -9.80
C ALA A 232 -9.42 2.95 -9.20
N VAL A 233 -9.03 2.58 -7.98
CA VAL A 233 -9.70 1.53 -7.21
C VAL A 233 -11.13 1.97 -6.92
N ARG A 234 -12.10 1.11 -7.29
CA ARG A 234 -13.52 1.35 -7.00
C ARG A 234 -13.79 1.06 -5.54
N VAL A 235 -14.29 2.06 -4.83
CA VAL A 235 -14.69 1.95 -3.43
C VAL A 235 -16.22 1.97 -3.40
N PRO A 236 -16.88 0.84 -3.10
CA PRO A 236 -18.32 0.80 -2.90
C PRO A 236 -18.80 1.72 -1.76
N ASP A 237 -20.02 2.24 -1.85
CA ASP A 237 -20.57 3.22 -0.89
C ASP A 237 -20.63 2.72 0.56
N HIS A 238 -20.72 1.40 0.76
CA HIS A 238 -20.73 0.78 2.08
C HIS A 238 -19.34 0.70 2.73
N ILE A 239 -18.27 1.08 2.01
CA ILE A 239 -16.90 1.06 2.50
C ILE A 239 -16.42 2.50 2.68
N SER A 240 -16.23 2.90 3.95
CA SER A 240 -15.65 4.20 4.29
C SER A 240 -14.14 4.06 4.52
N LEU A 241 -13.36 4.77 3.71
CA LEU A 241 -11.93 4.95 3.95
C LEU A 241 -11.69 6.00 5.03
N LEU A 242 -10.74 5.73 5.92
CA LEU A 242 -10.33 6.67 6.96
C LEU A 242 -9.82 7.97 6.29
N PRO A 243 -10.42 9.13 6.61
CA PRO A 243 -9.98 10.39 6.05
C PRO A 243 -8.60 10.76 6.59
N THR A 244 -7.77 11.38 5.74
CA THR A 244 -6.47 11.91 6.17
C THR A 244 -6.65 12.99 7.24
N LEU A 245 -5.59 13.28 7.99
CA LEU A 245 -5.59 14.40 8.94
C LEU A 245 -6.04 15.72 8.30
N ILE A 246 -5.59 15.99 7.06
CA ILE A 246 -5.98 17.18 6.30
C ILE A 246 -7.47 17.13 5.94
N GLU A 247 -7.99 15.99 5.49
CA GLU A 247 -9.43 15.84 5.21
C GLU A 247 -10.28 16.03 6.46
N ARG A 248 -9.88 15.42 7.58
CA ARG A 248 -10.52 15.61 8.90
C ARG A 248 -10.50 17.08 9.32
N PHE A 249 -9.34 17.74 9.18
CA PHE A 249 -9.20 19.16 9.47
C PHE A 249 -10.12 20.00 8.59
N VAL A 250 -10.17 19.74 7.27
CA VAL A 250 -11.03 20.47 6.34
C VAL A 250 -12.50 20.32 6.71
N THR A 251 -12.94 19.13 7.12
CA THR A 251 -14.31 18.91 7.61
C THR A 251 -14.62 19.79 8.81
N VAL A 252 -13.73 19.80 9.82
CA VAL A 252 -13.92 20.64 11.01
C VAL A 252 -13.81 22.13 10.67
N PHE A 253 -12.83 22.53 9.86
CA PHE A 253 -12.64 23.90 9.38
C PHE A 253 -13.91 24.42 8.71
N LYS A 254 -14.53 23.62 7.84
CA LYS A 254 -15.79 23.98 7.18
C LYS A 254 -16.91 24.22 8.18
N GLN A 255 -17.07 23.36 9.20
CA GLN A 255 -18.10 23.53 10.25
C GLN A 255 -17.97 24.87 11.00
N TYR A 256 -16.74 25.36 11.23
CA TYR A 256 -16.53 26.67 11.85
C TYR A 256 -16.72 27.82 10.86
N VAL A 257 -16.28 27.68 9.61
CA VAL A 257 -16.50 28.70 8.57
C VAL A 257 -17.99 28.91 8.30
N ASP A 258 -18.80 27.86 8.31
CA ASP A 258 -20.24 27.95 8.10
C ASP A 258 -20.96 28.75 9.21
N GLN A 259 -20.32 28.96 10.36
CA GLN A 259 -20.83 29.80 11.46
C GLN A 259 -20.44 31.28 11.32
N ASN A 260 -19.51 31.61 10.42
CA ASN A 260 -19.08 32.99 10.22
C ASN A 260 -20.13 33.80 9.44
N PRO A 261 -20.15 35.13 9.60
CA PRO A 261 -21.06 36.00 8.85
C PRO A 261 -20.89 35.84 7.34
N VAL A 262 -22.01 35.74 6.62
CA VAL A 262 -22.01 35.62 5.16
C VAL A 262 -21.51 36.91 4.51
N TYR A 263 -20.64 36.76 3.51
CA TYR A 263 -20.24 37.82 2.60
C TYR A 263 -21.09 37.72 1.34
N TYR A 264 -21.88 38.76 1.06
CA TYR A 264 -22.67 38.86 -0.16
C TYR A 264 -21.80 39.38 -1.30
N VAL A 265 -21.73 38.62 -2.39
CA VAL A 265 -20.93 38.96 -3.57
C VAL A 265 -21.84 39.60 -4.61
N ASP A 266 -21.51 40.79 -5.11
CA ASP A 266 -22.35 41.49 -6.10
C ASP A 266 -22.38 40.81 -7.49
N GLN A 267 -21.54 39.80 -7.71
CA GLN A 267 -21.35 39.09 -8.97
C GLN A 267 -21.66 37.60 -8.80
N GLU A 268 -21.91 36.91 -9.91
CA GLU A 268 -22.10 35.45 -9.91
C GLU A 268 -20.87 34.73 -9.36
N LEU A 269 -21.11 33.62 -8.65
CA LEU A 269 -20.05 32.80 -8.07
C LEU A 269 -19.34 32.02 -9.16
N GLU A 270 -18.10 32.43 -9.46
CA GLU A 270 -17.19 31.73 -10.35
C GLU A 270 -16.67 30.41 -9.71
N LEU A 271 -15.98 29.61 -10.51
CA LEU A 271 -15.25 28.45 -10.00
C LEU A 271 -14.13 28.87 -9.04
N CYS A 272 -13.88 28.04 -8.04
CA CYS A 272 -12.79 28.23 -7.09
C CYS A 272 -11.45 28.33 -7.82
N ILE A 273 -10.73 29.44 -7.63
CA ILE A 273 -9.40 29.69 -8.21
C ILE A 273 -8.36 28.63 -7.86
N GLY A 274 -8.56 27.89 -6.76
CA GLY A 274 -7.66 26.84 -6.29
C GLY A 274 -7.81 25.50 -6.99
N CYS A 275 -9.04 25.00 -7.15
CA CYS A 275 -9.28 23.68 -7.76
C CYS A 275 -9.82 23.75 -9.18
N MET A 276 -10.42 24.87 -9.59
CA MET A 276 -11.12 25.04 -10.87
C MET A 276 -12.19 23.97 -11.17
N GLN A 277 -12.69 23.29 -10.14
CA GLN A 277 -13.65 22.19 -10.27
C GLN A 277 -14.98 22.50 -9.59
N TYR A 278 -14.93 23.11 -8.40
CA TYR A 278 -16.10 23.42 -7.59
C TYR A 278 -16.41 24.92 -7.62
N PRO A 279 -17.68 25.32 -7.52
CA PRO A 279 -18.04 26.72 -7.34
C PRO A 279 -17.39 27.26 -6.07
N ALA A 280 -16.96 28.52 -6.12
CA ALA A 280 -16.42 29.17 -4.94
C ALA A 280 -17.53 29.49 -3.92
N ASP A 281 -17.28 29.22 -2.65
CA ASP A 281 -18.25 29.35 -1.56
C ASP A 281 -17.68 30.08 -0.33
N VAL A 282 -16.43 30.60 -0.40
CA VAL A 282 -15.81 31.40 0.66
C VAL A 282 -15.05 32.61 0.12
N LYS A 283 -15.04 33.67 0.95
CA LYS A 283 -14.29 34.90 0.75
C LYS A 283 -13.46 35.25 1.98
N LEU A 284 -12.21 35.67 1.76
CA LEU A 284 -11.42 36.29 2.82
C LEU A 284 -11.87 37.75 3.00
N ASN A 285 -12.38 38.07 4.18
CA ASN A 285 -12.75 39.42 4.58
C ASN A 285 -12.40 39.61 6.06
N LYS A 286 -11.62 40.64 6.40
CA LYS A 286 -11.18 40.82 7.79
C LYS A 286 -12.39 41.13 8.68
N ARG A 287 -12.62 40.27 9.66
CA ARG A 287 -13.67 40.40 10.68
C ARG A 287 -13.11 40.34 12.08
N CYS A 288 -11.91 39.78 12.25
CA CYS A 288 -11.28 39.70 13.56
C CYS A 288 -10.83 41.08 14.08
N VAL A 289 -10.93 41.25 15.39
CA VAL A 289 -10.44 42.43 16.10
C VAL A 289 -8.94 42.27 16.34
N ALA A 290 -8.19 43.36 16.26
CA ALA A 290 -6.78 43.33 16.63
C ALA A 290 -6.64 42.89 18.10
N PRO A 291 -5.68 42.02 18.44
CA PRO A 291 -5.44 41.67 19.84
C PRO A 291 -5.13 42.93 20.64
N PRO A 292 -5.58 43.01 21.91
CA PRO A 292 -5.32 44.16 22.76
C PRO A 292 -3.81 44.46 22.87
N PRO A 293 -3.41 45.75 22.91
CA PRO A 293 -2.00 46.16 22.85
C PRO A 293 -1.12 45.69 24.01
N HIS A 294 -1.69 45.08 25.05
CA HIS A 294 -0.97 44.58 26.24
C HIS A 294 -0.48 43.12 26.14
N LEU A 295 -0.79 42.41 25.05
CA LEU A 295 -0.29 41.06 24.79
C LEU A 295 0.97 41.12 23.92
N GLU A 296 2.11 41.44 24.54
CA GLU A 296 3.41 41.36 23.88
C GLU A 296 3.73 39.90 23.53
N GLY A 297 4.03 39.62 22.25
CA GLY A 297 4.36 38.28 21.74
C GLY A 297 3.22 37.56 20.99
N GLY A 298 2.09 38.22 20.74
CA GLY A 298 1.00 37.64 19.92
C GLY A 298 1.38 37.43 18.44
N PRO A 299 0.71 36.49 17.74
CA PRO A 299 0.93 36.25 16.32
C PRO A 299 0.60 37.50 15.47
N PRO A 300 1.23 37.67 14.28
CA PRO A 300 1.09 38.87 13.47
C PRO A 300 -0.38 39.22 13.18
N PRO A 301 -0.76 40.50 13.24
CA PRO A 301 -2.15 40.93 13.11
C PRO A 301 -2.69 40.60 11.72
N CYS A 302 -4.00 40.31 11.65
CA CYS A 302 -4.65 40.04 10.37
C CYS A 302 -4.78 41.33 9.56
N THR A 303 -4.58 41.23 8.26
CA THR A 303 -4.64 42.34 7.30
C THR A 303 -5.78 42.13 6.32
N GLN A 304 -6.35 43.21 5.79
CA GLN A 304 -7.45 43.13 4.83
C GLN A 304 -6.97 42.46 3.54
N CYS A 305 -7.70 41.44 3.08
CA CYS A 305 -7.51 40.87 1.75
C CYS A 305 -8.38 41.62 0.75
N ASN A 306 -7.75 42.20 -0.30
CA ASN A 306 -8.44 42.91 -1.38
C ASN A 306 -8.44 42.14 -2.71
N CYS A 307 -8.08 40.86 -2.69
CA CYS A 307 -8.15 40.04 -3.90
C CYS A 307 -9.59 39.91 -4.38
N ARG A 308 -9.84 39.98 -5.69
CA ARG A 308 -11.18 39.75 -6.26
C ARG A 308 -11.57 38.26 -6.23
N VAL A 309 -10.61 37.37 -6.43
CA VAL A 309 -10.83 35.92 -6.52
C VAL A 309 -11.52 35.33 -5.28
N LEU A 310 -12.30 34.28 -5.50
CA LEU A 310 -13.01 33.50 -4.48
C LEU A 310 -12.47 32.07 -4.46
N TRP A 311 -12.70 31.38 -3.35
CA TRP A 311 -12.23 30.02 -3.12
C TRP A 311 -13.40 29.13 -2.72
N CYS A 312 -13.25 27.82 -2.89
CA CYS A 312 -14.09 26.87 -2.15
C CYS A 312 -13.47 26.60 -0.77
N CYS A 313 -14.31 26.32 0.22
CA CYS A 313 -13.94 26.14 1.62
C CYS A 313 -12.92 25.02 1.76
N SER A 314 -13.08 23.93 0.99
CA SER A 314 -12.14 22.81 0.94
C SER A 314 -10.74 23.20 0.45
N CYS A 315 -10.62 24.11 -0.53
CA CYS A 315 -9.31 24.60 -0.97
C CYS A 315 -8.68 25.52 0.09
N MET A 316 -9.48 26.39 0.71
CA MET A 316 -8.98 27.27 1.76
C MET A 316 -8.52 26.49 3.00
N GLY A 317 -9.29 25.48 3.42
CA GLY A 317 -8.92 24.61 4.53
C GLY A 317 -7.66 23.78 4.23
N ARG A 318 -7.50 23.24 3.01
CA ARG A 318 -6.27 22.55 2.61
C ARG A 318 -5.06 23.49 2.61
N TRP A 319 -5.24 24.70 2.10
CA TRP A 319 -4.20 25.73 2.10
C TRP A 319 -3.76 26.12 3.51
N TRP A 320 -4.73 26.23 4.42
CA TRP A 320 -4.50 26.47 5.85
C TRP A 320 -3.70 25.33 6.48
N ALA A 321 -4.18 24.08 6.32
CA ALA A 321 -3.53 22.90 6.88
C ALA A 321 -2.07 22.77 6.41
N ALA A 322 -1.78 23.05 5.14
CA ALA A 322 -0.42 23.00 4.58
C ALA A 322 0.55 24.02 5.20
N ARG A 323 0.05 25.03 5.93
CA ARG A 323 0.83 26.10 6.58
C ARG A 323 0.72 26.09 8.09
N ALA A 324 -0.14 25.25 8.65
CA ALA A 324 -0.32 25.15 10.08
C ALA A 324 1.00 24.67 10.73
N GLN A 325 1.37 25.29 11.84
CA GLN A 325 2.53 24.91 12.63
C GLN A 325 2.07 24.32 13.96
N GLY A 326 2.84 23.36 14.48
CA GLY A 326 2.55 22.72 15.76
C GLY A 326 1.47 21.63 15.68
N PRO A 327 0.96 21.17 16.84
CA PRO A 327 0.09 20.01 16.91
C PRO A 327 -1.28 20.26 16.26
N PRO A 328 -1.91 19.25 15.66
CA PRO A 328 -3.20 19.39 14.94
C PRO A 328 -4.34 19.99 15.75
N ALA A 329 -4.35 19.73 17.06
CA ALA A 329 -5.34 20.29 17.99
C ALA A 329 -5.33 21.83 18.02
N GLY A 330 -4.17 22.46 17.75
CA GLY A 330 -4.02 23.91 17.72
C GLY A 330 -4.22 24.56 16.36
N TRP A 331 -4.43 23.80 15.28
CA TRP A 331 -4.41 24.34 13.91
C TRP A 331 -5.48 25.40 13.66
N LEU A 332 -6.67 25.27 14.25
CA LEU A 332 -7.78 26.24 14.09
C LEU A 332 -7.49 27.59 14.78
N ALA A 333 -6.70 27.58 15.86
CA ALA A 333 -6.29 28.80 16.57
C ALA A 333 -5.16 29.54 15.83
N GLY A 334 -4.58 28.92 14.80
CA GLY A 334 -3.51 29.48 14.00
C GLY A 334 -3.95 30.63 13.09
N ARG A 335 -3.02 31.02 12.21
CA ARG A 335 -3.25 32.01 11.15
C ARG A 335 -2.63 31.48 9.86
N ALA A 336 -3.18 31.90 8.74
CA ALA A 336 -2.64 31.60 7.42
C ALA A 336 -2.48 32.90 6.61
N THR A 337 -1.86 32.78 5.44
CA THR A 337 -1.68 33.90 4.50
C THR A 337 -2.46 33.65 3.23
N CYS A 338 -3.08 34.68 2.67
CA CYS A 338 -3.83 34.57 1.41
C CYS A 338 -2.94 33.96 0.31
N PRO A 339 -3.41 32.96 -0.46
CA PRO A 339 -2.60 32.34 -1.51
C PRO A 339 -2.14 33.30 -2.61
N VAL A 340 -2.83 34.43 -2.78
CA VAL A 340 -2.56 35.42 -3.83
C VAL A 340 -1.79 36.61 -3.27
N CYS A 341 -2.39 37.39 -2.37
CA CYS A 341 -1.76 38.62 -1.86
C CYS A 341 -0.97 38.45 -0.57
N ARG A 342 -0.91 37.24 0.00
CA ARG A 342 -0.23 36.92 1.27
C ARG A 342 -0.74 37.68 2.50
N ALA A 343 -1.86 38.39 2.41
CA ALA A 343 -2.52 39.02 3.57
C ALA A 343 -2.77 37.97 4.68
N ALA A 344 -2.38 38.29 5.90
CA ALA A 344 -2.54 37.39 7.04
C ALA A 344 -4.01 37.37 7.47
N PHE A 345 -4.56 36.19 7.70
CA PHE A 345 -5.96 36.00 8.06
C PHE A 345 -6.10 34.89 9.11
N CYS A 346 -7.16 34.98 9.92
CA CYS A 346 -7.54 33.95 10.88
C CYS A 346 -8.87 33.29 10.47
N LEU A 347 -9.32 32.29 11.23
CA LEU A 347 -10.52 31.51 10.90
C LEU A 347 -11.77 32.39 10.77
N LEU A 348 -11.87 33.43 11.60
CA LEU A 348 -12.98 34.39 11.59
C LEU A 348 -13.03 35.26 10.33
N ASP A 349 -11.90 35.40 9.62
CA ASP A 349 -11.83 36.19 8.39
C ASP A 349 -12.27 35.39 7.16
N VAL A 350 -12.54 34.10 7.31
CA VAL A 350 -13.02 33.22 6.22
C VAL A 350 -14.54 33.21 6.26
N CYS A 351 -15.16 33.99 5.39
CA CYS A 351 -16.62 34.16 5.37
C CYS A 351 -17.25 33.29 4.26
N PRO A 352 -18.39 32.62 4.49
CA PRO A 352 -19.17 32.02 3.42
C PRO A 352 -19.56 33.08 2.39
N ALA A 353 -19.38 32.79 1.10
CA ALA A 353 -19.72 33.68 0.00
C ALA A 353 -21.04 33.25 -0.63
N ARG A 354 -22.01 34.16 -0.73
CA ARG A 354 -23.30 33.90 -1.39
C ARG A 354 -23.64 35.03 -2.36
N ALA A 355 -24.36 34.68 -3.43
CA ALA A 355 -24.95 35.68 -4.32
C ALA A 355 -26.20 36.30 -3.66
N PRO A 356 -26.48 37.60 -3.87
CA PRO A 356 -27.69 38.23 -3.40
C PRO A 356 -28.89 37.57 -4.09
N GLY A 357 -29.77 36.93 -3.31
CA GLY A 357 -30.99 36.28 -3.79
C GLY A 357 -31.01 34.74 -3.74
N SER A 358 -30.00 34.10 -3.12
CA SER A 358 -29.96 32.64 -2.87
C SER A 358 -30.35 32.25 -1.44
#